data_AF-A0AA97KET3-F1
#
_entry.id   AF-A0AA97KET3-F1
#
_cell.length_a   1.000
_cell.length_b   1.000
_cell.length_c   1.000
_cell.angle_alpha   90.00
_cell.angle_beta   90.00
_cell.angle_gamma   90.00
#
_symmetry.space_group_name_H-M   'P 1'
#
loop_
_entity.id
_entity.type
_entity.pdbx_description
1 polymer ?
#
loop_
_entity_poly.entity_id
_entity_poly.type
_entity_poly.pdbx_seq_one_letter_code
_entity_poly.pdbx_strand_id
1 'polypeptide(L)'
;MGGGTRATARGRAGPLLLLLALAAALAAGSATGAPRGDCLLPCVIGRCRAAFPRWWYNATSQVCQEFMFGGCRGNANNFLSEKECLQTCAAGGEEEMTGIPLTSQSGTEAVSTTSHRHQQAEDTARFQEYCAAPPVTGRCRASFPRWFFSTETRTCKMFIYGGCGGNRNNYLLEEDCLSQCVRDMELPGESEEVPNTHGRIFPDSAVHSTRAVVLAVLSALMLASLLLVVVKICHKSRELSQAAVWSTMDDKEFLMRDSHTL
;
A
#
# COMPACT_ATOMS: atom_id res chain seq x y z
N MET A 1 42.56 20.32 67.91
CA MET A 1 42.24 18.96 67.39
C MET A 1 40.71 18.84 67.43
N GLY A 2 39.91 18.77 66.38
CA GLY A 2 40.14 18.45 64.97
C GLY A 2 39.06 17.45 64.54
N GLY A 3 38.19 17.85 63.60
CA GLY A 3 37.28 16.96 62.84
C GLY A 3 35.93 16.64 63.50
N GLY A 4 34.80 16.59 62.80
CA GLY A 4 34.51 16.76 61.38
C GLY A 4 33.00 16.62 61.18
N THR A 5 32.38 17.56 60.49
CA THR A 5 30.96 17.57 60.17
C THR A 5 30.66 16.54 59.07
N ARG A 6 29.76 15.59 59.34
CA ARG A 6 29.26 14.62 58.35
C ARG A 6 28.19 15.30 57.49
N ALA A 7 28.59 15.80 56.32
CA ALA A 7 27.66 16.30 55.31
C ALA A 7 26.93 15.12 54.66
N THR A 8 25.60 15.07 54.79
CA THR A 8 24.74 14.22 53.96
C THR A 8 24.66 14.82 52.57
N ALA A 9 25.39 14.26 51.61
CA ALA A 9 25.30 14.61 50.20
C ALA A 9 23.94 14.17 49.64
N ARG A 10 22.99 15.11 49.57
CA ARG A 10 21.77 14.96 48.77
C ARG A 10 22.19 15.12 47.30
N GLY A 11 22.53 14.00 46.65
CA GLY A 11 22.79 13.98 45.22
C GLY A 11 21.57 14.46 44.46
N ARG A 12 21.63 15.67 43.89
CA ARG A 12 20.69 16.12 42.87
C ARG A 12 20.90 15.23 41.66
N ALA A 13 20.01 14.25 41.45
CA ALA A 13 19.91 13.59 40.16
C ALA A 13 19.67 14.69 39.12
N GLY A 14 20.66 14.92 38.26
CA GLY A 14 20.60 15.97 37.25
C GLY A 14 19.43 15.72 36.28
N PRO A 15 18.92 16.77 35.61
CA PRO A 15 17.84 16.67 34.64
C PRO A 15 18.15 15.67 33.51
N LEU A 16 19.42 15.34 33.31
CA LEU A 16 19.89 14.31 32.37
C LEU A 16 19.52 12.87 32.77
N LEU A 17 19.49 12.55 34.07
CA LEU A 17 19.09 11.21 34.56
C LEU A 17 17.58 11.00 34.50
N LEU A 18 16.80 12.07 34.65
CA LEU A 18 15.34 12.04 34.49
C LEU A 18 14.94 11.90 33.01
N LEU A 19 15.69 12.53 32.10
CA LEU A 19 15.53 12.37 30.65
C LEU A 19 15.88 10.95 30.17
N LEU A 20 16.90 10.32 30.74
CA LEU A 20 17.25 8.93 30.45
C LEU A 20 16.21 7.93 30.97
N ALA A 21 15.57 8.23 32.12
CA ALA A 21 14.48 7.40 32.64
C ALA A 21 13.19 7.51 31.80
N LEU A 22 12.89 8.69 31.22
CA LEU A 22 11.79 8.85 30.26
C LEU A 22 12.06 8.13 28.93
N ALA A 23 13.32 8.09 28.48
CA ALA A 23 13.69 7.34 27.27
C ALA A 23 13.52 5.82 27.44
N ALA A 24 13.75 5.28 28.65
CA ALA A 24 13.57 3.86 28.95
C ALA A 24 12.09 3.43 29.06
N ALA A 25 11.19 4.34 29.46
CA ALA A 25 9.75 4.05 29.56
C ALA A 25 9.04 3.97 28.19
N LEU A 26 9.65 4.50 27.12
CA LEU A 26 9.13 4.44 25.75
C LEU A 26 9.56 3.17 24.99
N ALA A 27 10.41 2.33 25.58
CA ALA A 27 10.89 1.09 24.96
C ALA A 27 10.14 -0.18 25.42
N ALA A 28 9.14 -0.05 26.30
CA ALA A 28 8.29 -1.17 26.73
C ALA A 28 6.98 -1.20 25.93
N GLY A 29 7.08 -1.30 24.60
CA GLY A 29 5.97 -1.72 23.76
C GLY A 29 5.76 -3.22 23.96
N SER A 30 4.84 -3.61 24.82
CA SER A 30 4.35 -4.98 24.88
C SER A 30 3.59 -5.29 23.58
N ALA A 31 4.31 -5.81 22.59
CA ALA A 31 3.74 -6.41 21.39
C ALA A 31 3.12 -7.77 21.75
N THR A 32 1.98 -7.74 22.43
CA THR A 32 1.06 -8.89 22.40
C THR A 32 0.13 -8.66 21.22
N GLY A 33 0.59 -8.98 20.02
CA GLY A 33 -0.27 -9.11 18.85
C GLY A 33 -1.22 -10.29 19.07
N ALA A 34 -2.34 -10.04 19.74
CA ALA A 34 -3.36 -11.06 19.90
C ALA A 34 -3.88 -11.42 18.50
N PRO A 35 -3.97 -12.72 18.14
CA PRO A 35 -4.54 -13.13 16.86
C PRO A 35 -5.96 -12.59 16.74
N ARG A 36 -6.33 -12.10 15.53
CA ARG A 36 -7.67 -11.55 15.27
C ARG A 36 -8.72 -12.56 15.74
N GLY A 37 -9.68 -12.09 16.55
CA GLY A 37 -10.68 -12.96 17.16
C GLY A 37 -11.46 -13.82 16.16
N ASP A 38 -11.65 -13.31 14.93
CA ASP A 38 -12.27 -14.02 13.82
C ASP A 38 -11.53 -15.32 13.47
N CYS A 39 -10.20 -15.29 13.47
CA CYS A 39 -9.35 -16.43 13.13
C CYS A 39 -9.36 -17.55 14.18
N LEU A 40 -9.88 -17.27 15.37
CA LEU A 40 -10.06 -18.25 16.45
C LEU A 40 -11.42 -18.96 16.37
N LEU A 41 -12.33 -18.50 15.50
CA LEU A 41 -13.65 -19.10 15.34
C LEU A 41 -13.55 -20.45 14.60
N PRO A 42 -14.44 -21.42 14.88
CA PRO A 42 -14.46 -22.70 14.14
C PRO A 42 -15.01 -22.51 12.72
N CYS A 43 -14.71 -23.43 11.79
CA CYS A 43 -15.43 -23.46 10.51
C CYS A 43 -16.93 -23.72 10.72
N VAL A 44 -17.79 -22.99 9.99
CA VAL A 44 -19.25 -23.15 10.08
C VAL A 44 -19.84 -23.41 8.70
N ILE A 45 -20.33 -24.64 8.49
CA ILE A 45 -21.06 -25.03 7.28
C ILE A 45 -22.39 -24.24 7.19
N GLY A 46 -23.08 -24.04 8.30
CA GLY A 46 -24.37 -23.35 8.34
C GLY A 46 -25.54 -24.25 7.90
N ARG A 47 -26.75 -23.68 7.90
CA ARG A 47 -28.01 -24.43 7.68
C ARG A 47 -28.43 -24.58 6.22
N CYS A 48 -27.81 -23.81 5.33
CA CYS A 48 -28.11 -23.87 3.90
C CYS A 48 -27.42 -25.09 3.27
N ARG A 49 -27.94 -25.55 2.12
CA ARG A 49 -27.56 -26.83 1.50
C ARG A 49 -26.73 -26.67 0.23
N ALA A 50 -26.16 -25.48 -0.01
CA ALA A 50 -25.21 -25.30 -1.09
C ALA A 50 -23.84 -25.85 -0.69
N ALA A 51 -22.94 -25.96 -1.66
CA ALA A 51 -21.63 -26.59 -1.49
C ALA A 51 -20.56 -25.64 -2.02
N PHE A 52 -20.21 -24.63 -1.24
CA PHE A 52 -19.18 -23.65 -1.61
C PHE A 52 -17.84 -24.04 -0.97
N PRO A 53 -16.82 -24.42 -1.75
CA PRO A 53 -15.48 -24.61 -1.21
C PRO A 53 -14.95 -23.25 -0.69
N ARG A 54 -14.50 -23.24 0.56
CA ARG A 54 -14.03 -22.07 1.29
C ARG A 54 -12.83 -22.46 2.15
N TRP A 55 -12.08 -21.47 2.59
CA TRP A 55 -10.94 -21.65 3.47
C TRP A 55 -11.26 -21.14 4.87
N TRP A 56 -10.79 -21.83 5.89
CA TRP A 56 -10.85 -21.39 7.28
C TRP A 56 -9.50 -21.61 7.95
N TYR A 57 -9.15 -20.76 8.90
CA TYR A 57 -7.92 -20.87 9.65
C TYR A 57 -8.11 -21.76 10.87
N ASN A 58 -7.36 -22.87 10.91
CA ASN A 58 -7.34 -23.73 12.08
C ASN A 58 -6.25 -23.24 13.05
N ALA A 59 -6.64 -22.54 14.11
CA ALA A 59 -5.71 -22.00 15.10
C ALA A 59 -4.94 -23.07 15.90
N THR A 60 -5.43 -24.31 15.92
CA THR A 60 -4.73 -25.43 16.60
C THR A 60 -3.57 -25.94 15.77
N SER A 61 -3.78 -26.13 14.46
CA SER A 61 -2.71 -26.55 13.54
C SER A 61 -1.93 -25.38 12.96
N GLN A 62 -2.40 -24.15 13.14
CA GLN A 62 -1.89 -22.92 12.52
C GLN A 62 -1.82 -22.98 10.99
N VAL A 63 -2.84 -23.60 10.36
CA VAL A 63 -2.89 -23.79 8.91
C VAL A 63 -4.28 -23.46 8.39
N CYS A 64 -4.34 -22.83 7.21
CA CYS A 64 -5.59 -22.64 6.48
C CYS A 64 -6.02 -23.95 5.82
N GLN A 65 -7.25 -24.38 6.08
CA GLN A 65 -7.81 -25.63 5.59
C GLN A 65 -9.07 -25.37 4.78
N GLU A 66 -9.35 -26.20 3.78
CA GLU A 66 -10.58 -26.13 3.00
C GLU A 66 -11.76 -26.74 3.77
N PHE A 67 -12.95 -26.14 3.63
CA PHE A 67 -14.20 -26.70 4.10
C PHE A 67 -15.38 -26.33 3.18
N MET A 68 -16.49 -27.05 3.31
CA MET A 68 -17.70 -26.80 2.51
C MET A 68 -18.66 -25.87 3.24
N PHE A 69 -18.75 -24.62 2.79
CA PHE A 69 -19.73 -23.67 3.31
C PHE A 69 -21.11 -23.88 2.65
N GLY A 70 -22.14 -24.01 3.48
CA GLY A 70 -23.53 -24.24 3.11
C GLY A 70 -24.20 -23.06 2.40
N GLY A 71 -23.58 -21.87 2.43
CA GLY A 71 -24.04 -20.67 1.73
C GLY A 71 -24.81 -19.66 2.59
N CYS A 72 -25.04 -19.95 3.88
CA CYS A 72 -25.64 -18.97 4.78
C CYS A 72 -25.25 -19.22 6.24
N ARG A 73 -25.33 -18.17 7.06
CA ARG A 73 -25.06 -18.23 8.52
C ARG A 73 -23.70 -18.84 8.86
N GLY A 74 -22.68 -18.49 8.08
CA GLY A 74 -21.28 -18.72 8.45
C GLY A 74 -20.81 -17.69 9.47
N ASN A 75 -19.52 -17.74 9.81
CA ASN A 75 -18.84 -16.72 10.61
C ASN A 75 -17.69 -16.11 9.79
N ALA A 76 -16.90 -15.23 10.43
CA ALA A 76 -15.81 -14.50 9.80
C ALA A 76 -14.58 -15.36 9.44
N ASN A 77 -14.45 -16.58 10.00
CA ASN A 77 -13.38 -17.51 9.62
C ASN A 77 -13.76 -18.29 8.35
N ASN A 78 -13.98 -17.56 7.26
CA ASN A 78 -14.49 -18.09 5.99
C ASN A 78 -14.02 -17.22 4.82
N PHE A 79 -12.99 -17.69 4.13
CA PHE A 79 -12.29 -16.99 3.08
C PHE A 79 -12.50 -17.66 1.72
N LEU A 80 -12.37 -16.89 0.64
CA LEU A 80 -12.55 -17.42 -0.72
C LEU A 80 -11.30 -18.17 -1.21
N SER A 81 -10.13 -17.79 -0.72
CA SER A 81 -8.85 -18.39 -1.11
C SER A 81 -7.95 -18.68 0.09
N GLU A 82 -7.03 -19.64 -0.07
CA GLU A 82 -6.00 -19.95 0.93
C GLU A 82 -5.13 -18.74 1.23
N LYS A 83 -4.74 -18.00 0.19
CA LYS A 83 -3.90 -16.80 0.31
C LYS A 83 -4.56 -15.74 1.20
N GLU A 84 -5.84 -15.47 0.99
CA GLU A 84 -6.61 -14.52 1.80
C GLU A 84 -6.69 -14.95 3.27
N CYS A 85 -6.93 -16.24 3.51
CA CYS A 85 -6.93 -16.84 4.84
C CYS A 85 -5.57 -16.68 5.54
N LEU A 86 -4.46 -17.00 4.85
CA LEU A 86 -3.11 -16.91 5.40
C LEU A 86 -2.74 -15.45 5.71
N GLN A 87 -3.01 -14.54 4.78
CA GLN A 87 -2.73 -13.12 4.98
C GLN A 87 -3.52 -12.52 6.14
N THR A 88 -4.75 -12.99 6.37
CA THR A 88 -5.61 -12.46 7.43
C THR A 88 -5.31 -13.06 8.79
N CYS A 89 -5.00 -14.36 8.85
CA CYS A 89 -4.95 -15.12 10.10
C CYS A 89 -3.58 -15.66 10.48
N ALA A 90 -2.71 -15.95 9.51
CA ALA A 90 -1.34 -16.41 9.80
C ALA A 90 -0.38 -15.22 10.07
N ALA A 91 -0.73 -14.01 9.63
CA ALA A 91 0.10 -12.80 9.77
C ALA A 91 0.11 -12.17 11.19
N GLY A 92 -0.16 -12.95 12.24
CA GLY A 92 -0.12 -12.50 13.64
C GLY A 92 1.28 -12.21 14.18
N GLY A 93 2.23 -11.78 13.35
CA GLY A 93 3.61 -11.57 13.76
C GLY A 93 4.55 -10.89 12.77
N GLU A 94 4.08 -10.13 11.77
CA GLU A 94 4.90 -9.12 11.06
C GLU A 94 4.04 -8.35 10.04
N GLU A 95 3.79 -7.07 10.35
CA GLU A 95 3.47 -6.08 9.32
C GLU A 95 4.79 -5.54 8.75
N GLU A 96 4.75 -5.20 7.46
CA GLU A 96 5.68 -4.29 6.77
C GLU A 96 6.95 -4.92 6.15
N MET A 97 6.82 -5.48 4.94
CA MET A 97 7.92 -5.53 3.98
C MET A 97 7.90 -4.26 3.12
N THR A 98 8.51 -3.22 3.67
CA THR A 98 9.20 -2.21 2.87
C THR A 98 10.28 -2.90 2.02
N GLY A 99 10.31 -2.57 0.72
CA GLY A 99 11.45 -2.71 -0.20
C GLY A 99 12.29 -4.00 -0.14
N ILE A 100 12.07 -4.91 -1.08
CA ILE A 100 13.07 -5.95 -1.43
C ILE A 100 14.26 -5.27 -2.15
N PRO A 101 15.52 -5.41 -1.69
CA PRO A 101 16.66 -5.36 -2.57
C PRO A 101 16.84 -6.73 -3.21
N LEU A 102 16.69 -6.82 -4.54
CA LEU A 102 17.16 -7.96 -5.32
C LEU A 102 18.69 -8.02 -5.21
N THR A 103 19.21 -8.85 -4.30
CA THR A 103 20.60 -9.33 -4.41
C THR A 103 20.66 -10.38 -5.51
N SER A 104 21.17 -9.92 -6.65
CA SER A 104 21.72 -10.71 -7.74
C SER A 104 22.80 -11.68 -7.25
N GLN A 105 22.63 -12.96 -7.56
CA GLN A 105 23.71 -13.89 -7.89
C GLN A 105 23.16 -14.70 -9.08
N SER A 106 23.37 -14.27 -10.33
CA SER A 106 24.60 -14.47 -11.12
C SER A 106 25.16 -15.88 -10.99
N GLY A 107 24.40 -16.86 -11.51
CA GLY A 107 24.98 -18.04 -12.14
C GLY A 107 25.17 -17.72 -13.62
N THR A 108 26.39 -17.39 -14.02
CA THR A 108 26.78 -17.25 -15.43
C THR A 108 27.12 -18.62 -15.97
N GLU A 109 26.14 -19.34 -16.55
CA GLU A 109 26.43 -20.42 -17.49
C GLU A 109 25.41 -20.42 -18.64
N ALA A 110 25.94 -20.10 -19.83
CA ALA A 110 25.42 -20.31 -21.18
C ALA A 110 23.93 -20.00 -21.46
N VAL A 111 23.70 -18.87 -22.13
CA VAL A 111 22.52 -18.63 -22.99
C VAL A 111 22.48 -19.73 -24.05
N SER A 112 21.71 -20.78 -23.78
CA SER A 112 21.42 -21.86 -24.71
C SER A 112 20.14 -21.50 -25.45
N THR A 113 20.25 -21.29 -26.76
CA THR A 113 19.19 -20.95 -27.72
C THR A 113 18.06 -21.99 -27.86
N THR A 114 17.99 -22.95 -26.94
CA THR A 114 16.92 -23.94 -26.76
C THR A 114 15.76 -23.45 -25.87
N SER A 115 15.93 -22.36 -25.12
CA SER A 115 14.95 -21.93 -24.10
C SER A 115 13.61 -21.38 -24.65
N HIS A 116 13.60 -20.70 -25.79
CA HIS A 116 12.37 -20.08 -26.32
C HIS A 116 11.32 -21.11 -26.75
N ARG A 117 11.76 -22.29 -27.20
CA ARG A 117 10.86 -23.35 -27.68
C ARG A 117 10.11 -24.05 -26.54
N HIS A 118 10.74 -24.14 -25.37
CA HIS A 118 10.10 -24.69 -24.18
C HIS A 118 9.05 -23.74 -23.60
N GLN A 119 9.34 -22.44 -23.55
CA GLN A 119 8.40 -21.45 -23.05
C GLN A 119 7.13 -21.36 -23.92
N GLN A 120 7.28 -21.40 -25.24
CA GLN A 120 6.15 -21.29 -26.15
C GLN A 120 5.22 -22.51 -26.10
N ALA A 121 5.76 -23.70 -25.83
CA ALA A 121 4.97 -24.91 -25.63
C ALA A 121 4.16 -24.84 -24.32
N GLU A 122 4.76 -24.31 -23.26
CA GLU A 122 4.10 -24.15 -21.96
C GLU A 122 2.97 -23.10 -22.01
N ASP A 123 3.22 -21.95 -22.65
CA ASP A 123 2.22 -20.90 -22.79
C ASP A 123 1.00 -21.38 -23.61
N THR A 124 1.25 -22.17 -24.66
CA THR A 124 0.18 -22.77 -25.48
C THR A 124 -0.63 -23.78 -24.66
N ALA A 125 0.03 -24.63 -23.88
CA ALA A 125 -0.63 -25.61 -23.01
C ALA A 125 -1.50 -24.92 -21.95
N ARG A 126 -0.99 -23.86 -21.32
CA ARG A 126 -1.74 -23.05 -20.36
C ARG A 126 -2.96 -22.41 -21.00
N PHE A 127 -2.82 -21.80 -22.18
CA PHE A 127 -3.95 -21.24 -22.90
C PHE A 127 -5.01 -22.30 -23.24
N GLN A 128 -4.56 -23.50 -23.63
CA GLN A 128 -5.46 -24.61 -23.93
C GLN A 128 -6.31 -25.01 -22.71
N GLU A 129 -5.71 -25.04 -21.53
CA GLU A 129 -6.37 -25.46 -20.30
C GLU A 129 -7.28 -24.38 -19.70
N TYR A 130 -6.82 -23.14 -19.66
CA TYR A 130 -7.51 -22.04 -18.99
C TYR A 130 -8.48 -21.27 -19.89
N CYS A 131 -8.28 -21.27 -21.21
CA CYS A 131 -9.00 -20.38 -22.12
C CYS A 131 -9.67 -21.12 -23.27
N ALA A 132 -9.03 -22.15 -23.84
CA ALA A 132 -9.59 -22.85 -25.00
C ALA A 132 -10.52 -24.02 -24.64
N ALA A 133 -10.48 -24.49 -23.39
CA ALA A 133 -11.31 -25.59 -22.95
C ALA A 133 -12.81 -25.22 -23.01
N PRO A 134 -13.72 -26.09 -23.50
CA PRO A 134 -15.16 -25.79 -23.53
C PRO A 134 -15.75 -25.57 -22.14
N PRO A 135 -16.83 -24.78 -21.96
CA PRO A 135 -17.46 -24.63 -20.65
C PRO A 135 -18.05 -25.96 -20.16
N VAL A 136 -17.80 -26.32 -18.90
CA VAL A 136 -18.29 -27.57 -18.31
C VAL A 136 -19.18 -27.29 -17.12
N THR A 137 -20.49 -27.56 -17.26
CA THR A 137 -21.45 -27.51 -16.14
C THR A 137 -21.09 -28.51 -15.06
N GLY A 138 -20.54 -29.67 -15.42
CA GLY A 138 -20.14 -30.71 -14.49
C GLY A 138 -21.32 -31.51 -13.93
N ARG A 139 -21.04 -32.39 -12.97
CA ARG A 139 -22.00 -33.42 -12.51
C ARG A 139 -22.92 -32.99 -11.36
N CYS A 140 -22.58 -31.88 -10.70
CA CYS A 140 -23.39 -31.33 -9.62
C CYS A 140 -24.56 -30.50 -10.18
N ARG A 141 -25.60 -30.24 -9.36
CA ARG A 141 -26.88 -29.63 -9.78
C ARG A 141 -27.15 -28.25 -9.17
N ALA A 142 -26.11 -27.56 -8.70
CA ALA A 142 -26.24 -26.15 -8.31
C ALA A 142 -26.31 -25.26 -9.57
N SER A 143 -26.69 -23.99 -9.40
CA SER A 143 -26.80 -23.04 -10.52
C SER A 143 -25.91 -21.83 -10.25
N PHE A 144 -24.61 -21.96 -10.50
CA PHE A 144 -23.66 -20.86 -10.36
C PHE A 144 -23.42 -20.17 -11.71
N PRO A 145 -23.82 -18.89 -11.88
CA PRO A 145 -23.40 -18.13 -13.05
C PRO A 145 -21.87 -17.95 -13.03
N ARG A 146 -21.22 -18.29 -14.13
CA ARG A 146 -19.76 -18.23 -14.32
C ARG A 146 -19.44 -17.71 -15.71
N TRP A 147 -18.22 -17.24 -15.89
CA TRP A 147 -17.68 -16.79 -17.16
C TRP A 147 -16.73 -17.84 -17.75
N PHE A 148 -16.73 -17.98 -19.06
CA PHE A 148 -15.75 -18.78 -19.79
C PHE A 148 -15.33 -18.01 -21.05
N PHE A 149 -14.10 -18.22 -21.50
CA PHE A 149 -13.60 -17.66 -22.74
C PHE A 149 -14.05 -18.50 -23.94
N SER A 150 -14.70 -17.86 -24.90
CA SER A 150 -15.09 -18.47 -26.17
C SER A 150 -14.04 -18.15 -27.21
N THR A 151 -13.27 -19.16 -27.64
CA THR A 151 -12.25 -19.00 -28.69
C THR A 151 -12.84 -18.66 -30.06
N GLU A 152 -14.10 -19.05 -30.30
CA GLU A 152 -14.86 -18.75 -31.52
C GLU A 152 -15.11 -17.25 -31.69
N THR A 153 -15.61 -16.59 -30.64
CA THR A 153 -15.89 -15.15 -30.68
C THR A 153 -14.78 -14.29 -30.09
N ARG A 154 -13.76 -14.92 -29.50
CA ARG A 154 -12.70 -14.26 -28.72
C ARG A 154 -13.24 -13.35 -27.62
N THR A 155 -14.33 -13.77 -26.98
CA THR A 155 -14.98 -13.01 -25.89
C THR A 155 -15.30 -13.90 -24.71
N CYS A 156 -15.40 -13.29 -23.53
CA CYS A 156 -15.90 -13.95 -22.33
C CYS A 156 -17.43 -14.00 -22.37
N LYS A 157 -18.01 -15.17 -22.11
CA LYS A 157 -19.45 -15.42 -22.10
C LYS A 157 -19.87 -16.10 -20.81
N MET A 158 -21.12 -15.91 -20.41
CA MET A 158 -21.68 -16.58 -19.24
C MET A 158 -22.13 -18.01 -19.53
N PHE A 159 -22.01 -18.89 -18.54
CA PHE A 159 -22.61 -20.21 -18.50
C PHE A 159 -23.01 -20.60 -17.07
N ILE A 160 -23.79 -21.67 -16.92
CA ILE A 160 -24.18 -22.21 -15.61
C ILE A 160 -23.25 -23.36 -15.22
N TYR A 161 -22.52 -23.17 -14.11
CA TYR A 161 -21.70 -24.20 -13.49
C TYR A 161 -22.47 -24.91 -12.37
N GLY A 162 -22.47 -26.23 -12.45
CA GLY A 162 -23.16 -27.15 -11.53
C GLY A 162 -22.56 -27.21 -10.13
N GLY A 163 -21.33 -26.68 -9.95
CA GLY A 163 -20.63 -26.63 -8.66
C GLY A 163 -19.53 -27.67 -8.46
N CYS A 164 -19.41 -28.68 -9.32
CA CYS A 164 -18.31 -29.64 -9.28
C CYS A 164 -18.00 -30.26 -10.64
N GLY A 165 -16.74 -30.68 -10.85
CA GLY A 165 -16.32 -31.40 -12.05
C GLY A 165 -16.23 -30.53 -13.31
N GLY A 166 -15.90 -29.24 -13.16
CA GLY A 166 -15.58 -28.33 -14.26
C GLY A 166 -14.12 -28.40 -14.69
N ASN A 167 -13.73 -27.53 -15.61
CA ASN A 167 -12.33 -27.31 -16.02
C ASN A 167 -11.86 -25.88 -15.64
N ARG A 168 -10.66 -25.49 -16.08
CA ARG A 168 -10.05 -24.19 -15.72
C ARG A 168 -10.60 -23.00 -16.49
N ASN A 169 -11.33 -23.21 -17.59
CA ASN A 169 -12.06 -22.14 -18.29
C ASN A 169 -13.40 -21.85 -17.58
N ASN A 170 -13.31 -21.42 -16.32
CA ASN A 170 -14.44 -21.18 -15.42
C ASN A 170 -14.06 -20.10 -14.41
N TYR A 171 -14.51 -18.87 -14.67
CA TYR A 171 -14.19 -17.67 -13.92
C TYR A 171 -15.42 -17.14 -13.19
N LEU A 172 -15.20 -16.50 -12.03
CA LEU A 172 -16.28 -15.91 -11.26
C LEU A 172 -16.71 -14.55 -11.83
N LEU A 173 -15.73 -13.73 -12.21
CA LEU A 173 -15.91 -12.39 -12.77
C LEU A 173 -15.54 -12.38 -14.26
N GLU A 174 -16.16 -11.48 -15.02
CA GLU A 174 -15.84 -11.28 -16.44
C GLU A 174 -14.40 -10.78 -16.62
N GLU A 175 -13.99 -9.86 -15.75
CA GLU A 175 -12.66 -9.25 -15.74
C GLU A 175 -11.53 -10.29 -15.55
N ASP A 176 -11.75 -11.29 -14.70
CA ASP A 176 -10.81 -12.40 -14.51
C ASP A 176 -10.64 -13.21 -15.80
N CYS A 177 -11.75 -13.47 -16.50
CA CYS A 177 -11.72 -14.16 -17.79
C CYS A 177 -10.99 -13.34 -18.86
N LEU A 178 -11.30 -12.04 -18.96
CA LEU A 178 -10.70 -11.14 -19.94
C LEU A 178 -9.19 -11.01 -19.72
N SER A 179 -8.77 -10.71 -18.49
CA SER A 179 -7.34 -10.57 -18.16
C SER A 179 -6.54 -11.86 -18.34
N GLN A 180 -7.16 -13.03 -18.13
CA GLN A 180 -6.48 -14.32 -18.27
C GLN A 180 -6.38 -14.80 -19.73
N CYS A 181 -7.33 -14.44 -20.59
CA CYS A 181 -7.50 -15.04 -21.91
C CYS A 181 -7.43 -14.08 -23.09
N VAL A 182 -7.76 -12.80 -22.88
CA VAL A 182 -7.60 -11.75 -23.89
C VAL A 182 -6.22 -11.15 -23.67
N ARG A 183 -5.24 -11.68 -24.40
CA ARG A 183 -3.98 -10.94 -24.60
C ARG A 183 -4.24 -9.88 -25.65
N ASP A 184 -3.70 -8.68 -25.44
CA ASP A 184 -3.67 -7.65 -26.47
C ASP A 184 -3.01 -8.23 -27.73
N MET A 185 -3.85 -8.60 -28.69
CA MET A 185 -3.43 -9.03 -30.00
C MET A 185 -3.07 -7.76 -30.74
N GLU A 186 -1.81 -7.32 -30.63
CA GLU A 186 -1.18 -6.56 -31.70
C GLU A 186 -1.21 -7.47 -32.94
N LEU A 187 -2.20 -7.19 -33.80
CA LEU A 187 -2.36 -7.82 -35.10
C LEU A 187 -1.10 -7.60 -35.93
N PRO A 188 -0.43 -8.66 -36.40
CA PRO A 188 0.59 -8.52 -37.43
C PRO A 188 -0.09 -8.42 -38.80
N GLY A 189 0.00 -7.24 -39.40
CA GLY A 189 0.06 -7.07 -40.86
C GLY A 189 -1.26 -6.98 -41.63
N GLU A 190 -1.75 -5.75 -41.80
CA GLU A 190 -2.00 -5.25 -43.16
C GLU A 190 -0.85 -4.27 -43.47
N SER A 191 -0.07 -4.61 -44.49
CA SER A 191 1.07 -3.85 -44.96
C SER A 191 0.61 -2.64 -45.77
N GLU A 192 0.71 -1.45 -45.20
CA GLU A 192 0.92 -0.22 -45.98
C GLU A 192 2.27 0.34 -45.55
N GLU A 193 3.19 0.38 -46.50
CA GLU A 193 4.55 0.88 -46.33
C GLU A 193 4.52 2.37 -45.97
N VAL A 194 5.01 2.72 -44.77
CA VAL A 194 5.42 4.09 -44.47
C VAL A 194 6.93 4.08 -44.20
N PRO A 195 7.74 4.84 -44.97
CA PRO A 195 9.19 4.80 -44.84
C PRO A 195 9.65 5.18 -43.44
N ASN A 196 10.53 4.34 -42.89
CA ASN A 196 11.32 4.63 -41.70
C ASN A 196 12.04 5.98 -41.83
N THR A 197 11.54 6.98 -41.11
CA THR A 197 12.38 8.09 -40.66
C THR A 197 12.72 7.84 -39.19
N HIS A 198 13.95 7.42 -38.98
CA HIS A 198 14.49 7.25 -37.65
C HIS A 198 14.65 8.64 -37.01
N GLY A 199 13.93 8.86 -35.91
CA GLY A 199 14.21 9.93 -34.95
C GLY A 199 13.17 11.05 -34.93
N ARG A 200 12.29 11.02 -33.91
CA ARG A 200 12.44 11.86 -32.69
C ARG A 200 11.16 11.80 -31.83
N ILE A 201 11.40 11.63 -30.52
CA ILE A 201 10.58 12.09 -29.40
C ILE A 201 9.24 11.37 -29.22
N PHE A 202 9.23 10.36 -28.36
CA PHE A 202 8.03 9.98 -27.60
C PHE A 202 7.65 11.16 -26.69
N PRO A 203 6.43 11.74 -26.79
CA PRO A 203 5.90 12.54 -25.71
C PRO A 203 5.18 11.59 -24.73
N ASP A 204 5.92 11.14 -23.72
CA ASP A 204 5.38 10.53 -22.48
C ASP A 204 4.68 11.59 -21.60
N SER A 205 3.83 12.43 -22.16
CA SER A 205 3.30 13.62 -21.47
C SER A 205 1.79 13.75 -21.58
N ALA A 206 1.06 12.83 -20.97
CA ALA A 206 -0.33 13.08 -20.58
C ALA A 206 -0.65 12.76 -19.11
N VAL A 207 0.19 11.97 -18.41
CA VAL A 207 -0.06 11.61 -16.99
C VAL A 207 0.98 12.18 -16.01
N HIS A 208 2.14 12.65 -16.50
CA HIS A 208 3.12 13.40 -15.67
C HIS A 208 2.83 14.91 -15.56
N SER A 209 2.02 15.45 -16.47
CA SER A 209 1.76 16.90 -16.54
C SER A 209 0.88 17.39 -15.37
N THR A 210 -0.14 16.63 -14.98
CA THR A 210 -1.04 17.04 -13.89
C THR A 210 -0.33 17.10 -12.54
N ARG A 211 0.55 16.13 -12.23
CA ARG A 211 1.36 16.13 -11.01
C ARG A 211 2.38 17.28 -11.00
N ALA A 212 3.05 17.54 -12.12
CA ALA A 212 4.02 18.64 -12.22
C ALA A 212 3.35 20.01 -12.09
N VAL A 213 2.19 20.21 -12.72
CA VAL A 213 1.41 21.46 -12.64
C VAL A 213 0.89 21.67 -11.21
N VAL A 214 0.35 20.64 -10.56
CA VAL A 214 -0.12 20.74 -9.17
C VAL A 214 1.02 21.06 -8.21
N LEU A 215 2.19 20.42 -8.35
CA LEU A 215 3.36 20.72 -7.51
C LEU A 215 3.91 22.14 -7.74
N ALA A 216 3.90 22.64 -8.98
CA ALA A 216 4.31 24.00 -9.30
C ALA A 216 3.35 25.06 -8.72
N VAL A 217 2.04 24.80 -8.75
CA VAL A 217 1.03 25.69 -8.15
C VAL A 217 1.16 25.69 -6.62
N LEU A 218 1.32 24.52 -5.99
CA LEU A 218 1.49 24.43 -4.54
C LEU A 218 2.78 25.11 -4.06
N SER A 219 3.90 24.94 -4.77
CA SER A 219 5.16 25.62 -4.41
C SER A 219 5.06 27.14 -4.56
N ALA A 220 4.39 27.63 -5.61
CA ALA A 220 4.15 29.06 -5.80
C ALA A 220 3.26 29.65 -4.68
N LEU A 221 2.20 28.95 -4.29
CA LEU A 221 1.33 29.38 -3.18
C LEU A 221 2.07 29.39 -1.83
N MET A 222 2.90 28.38 -1.57
CA MET A 222 3.72 28.32 -0.36
C MET A 222 4.75 29.46 -0.31
N LEU A 223 5.45 29.74 -1.42
CA LEU A 223 6.40 30.84 -1.51
C LEU A 223 5.70 32.20 -1.35
N ALA A 224 4.55 32.40 -2.00
CA ALA A 224 3.76 33.63 -1.83
C ALA A 224 3.32 33.83 -0.38
N SER A 225 2.86 32.76 0.30
CA SER A 225 2.47 32.82 1.71
C SER A 225 3.65 33.19 2.63
N LEU A 226 4.84 32.61 2.38
CA LEU A 226 6.06 32.91 3.14
C LEU A 226 6.48 34.37 2.94
N LEU A 227 6.44 34.87 1.71
CA LEU A 227 6.75 36.28 1.41
C LEU A 227 5.78 37.24 2.11
N LEU A 228 4.48 36.94 2.13
CA LEU A 228 3.48 37.74 2.84
C LEU A 228 3.72 37.73 4.36
N VAL A 229 4.10 36.60 4.94
CA VAL A 229 4.47 36.50 6.35
C VAL A 229 5.73 37.31 6.64
N VAL A 230 6.77 37.20 5.82
CA VAL A 230 8.01 37.98 5.96
C VAL A 230 7.73 39.47 5.83
N VAL A 231 6.93 39.91 4.85
CA VAL A 231 6.53 41.31 4.69
C VAL A 231 5.73 41.79 5.91
N LYS A 232 4.80 40.98 6.45
CA LYS A 232 4.08 41.32 7.68
C LYS A 232 5.00 41.41 8.90
N ILE A 233 5.98 40.51 9.03
CA ILE A 233 6.98 40.55 10.11
C ILE A 233 7.86 41.79 9.95
N CYS A 234 8.33 42.10 8.74
CA CYS A 234 9.11 43.29 8.45
C CYS A 234 8.31 44.57 8.75
N HIS A 235 7.03 44.63 8.32
CA HIS A 235 6.15 45.75 8.65
C HIS A 235 5.96 45.86 10.16
N LYS A 236 5.66 44.77 10.86
CA LYS A 236 5.50 44.78 12.33
C LYS A 236 6.80 45.14 13.06
N SER A 237 7.95 44.70 12.55
CA SER A 237 9.27 45.05 13.08
C SER A 237 9.62 46.52 12.85
N ARG A 238 9.16 47.10 11.73
CA ARG A 238 9.28 48.52 11.43
C ARG A 238 8.39 49.37 12.35
N GLU A 239 7.18 48.89 12.63
CA GLU A 239 6.31 49.52 13.64
C GLU A 239 6.94 49.45 15.04
N LEU A 240 7.56 48.31 15.40
CA LEU A 240 8.27 48.14 16.67
C LEU A 240 9.57 48.97 16.75
N SER A 241 10.30 49.12 15.64
CA SER A 241 11.50 49.96 15.59
C SER A 241 11.16 51.45 15.55
N GLN A 242 10.07 51.86 14.90
CA GLN A 242 9.55 53.22 15.02
C GLN A 242 9.07 53.49 16.45
N ALA A 243 8.37 52.56 17.10
CA ALA A 243 8.01 52.68 18.52
C ALA A 243 9.25 52.75 19.44
N ALA A 244 10.34 52.06 19.10
CA ALA A 244 11.61 52.15 19.84
C ALA A 244 12.40 53.46 19.56
N VAL A 245 12.32 54.00 18.34
CA VAL A 245 12.97 55.26 17.95
C VAL A 245 12.29 56.49 18.57
N TRP A 246 10.98 56.44 18.83
CA TRP A 246 10.29 57.52 19.57
C TRP A 246 10.54 57.48 21.10
N SER A 247 11.33 56.54 21.62
CA SER A 247 11.75 56.53 23.02
C SER A 247 12.98 57.42 23.31
N THR A 248 13.57 58.10 22.31
CA THR A 248 14.68 59.05 22.53
C THR A 248 14.23 60.51 22.60
N MET A 249 12.92 60.78 22.77
CA MET A 249 12.38 62.15 22.91
C MET A 249 11.90 62.49 24.32
N ASP A 250 12.45 61.86 25.36
CA ASP A 250 12.34 62.34 26.76
C ASP A 250 13.65 62.95 27.31
N ASP A 251 14.63 63.29 26.46
CA ASP A 251 15.86 63.97 26.91
C ASP A 251 15.88 65.49 26.63
N LYS A 252 14.81 66.05 26.05
CA LYS A 252 14.73 67.49 25.71
C LYS A 252 13.96 68.36 26.71
N GLU A 253 13.42 67.79 27.78
CA GLU A 253 12.88 68.54 28.92
C GLU A 253 13.94 68.78 30.04
N PHE A 254 15.09 68.10 30.01
CA PHE A 254 16.10 68.21 31.10
C PHE A 254 17.21 69.25 30.87
N LEU A 255 17.32 69.85 29.68
CA LEU A 255 18.39 70.84 29.38
C LEU A 255 17.90 72.30 29.19
N MET A 256 16.62 72.57 29.42
CA MET A 256 16.03 73.92 29.27
C MET A 256 15.32 74.38 30.55
N ARG A 257 15.81 73.96 31.73
CA ARG A 257 15.18 74.28 33.01
C ARG A 257 16.14 74.81 34.08
N ASP A 258 17.19 75.54 33.68
CA ASP A 258 18.09 76.23 34.62
C ASP A 258 18.44 77.70 34.23
N SER A 259 17.72 78.32 33.30
CA SER A 259 17.97 79.74 32.93
C SER A 259 17.01 80.75 33.56
N HIS A 260 16.18 80.35 34.52
CA HIS A 260 15.29 81.28 35.23
C HIS A 260 15.19 80.97 36.73
N THR A 261 16.25 81.22 37.48
CA THR A 261 16.16 81.62 38.89
C THR A 261 17.39 82.44 39.30
N LEU A 262 17.11 83.71 39.66
CA LEU A 262 17.92 84.72 40.36
C LEU A 262 19.09 85.39 39.61
#